data_AF-A0A060BRF9-F1
#
_entry.id   AF-A0A060BRF9-F1
#
_cell.length_a   1.000
_cell.length_b   1.000
_cell.length_c   1.000
_cell.angle_alpha   90.00
_cell.angle_beta   90.00
_cell.angle_gamma   90.00
#
_symmetry.space_group_name_H-M   'P 1'
#
loop_
_entity.id
_entity.type
_entity.pdbx_description
1 polymer ?
#
loop_
_entity_poly.entity_id
_entity_poly.type
_entity_poly.pdbx_seq_one_letter_code
_entity_poly.pdbx_strand_id
1 'polypeptide(L)'
;MRRRRSGRGGRAFEVYRKTCPAYLEEISEIHRTEPYVYSQMIAGRDAPRFGEAKNSWLTGTAAWSFYDVSQYLLGIRPLFD
;
A
#
# COMPACT_ATOMS: atom_id res chain seq x y z
N MET A 1 -5.64 2.91 8.07
CA MET A 1 -6.15 2.76 9.45
C MET A 1 -7.59 3.16 9.83
N ARG A 2 -7.99 4.45 9.88
CA ARG A 2 -9.32 4.86 10.44
C ARG A 2 -10.55 4.31 9.70
N ARG A 3 -10.38 3.78 8.48
CA ARG A 3 -11.45 3.39 7.56
C ARG A 3 -12.13 2.04 7.86
N ARG A 4 -11.43 1.01 8.37
CA ARG A 4 -12.11 -0.25 8.80
C ARG A 4 -12.91 -0.05 10.08
N ARG A 5 -12.42 0.74 11.04
CA ARG A 5 -13.16 1.11 12.27
C ARG A 5 -14.52 1.77 11.98
N SER A 6 -14.66 2.44 10.84
CA SER A 6 -15.94 3.02 10.39
C SER A 6 -16.85 2.05 9.63
N GLY A 7 -16.62 0.73 9.70
CA GLY A 7 -17.42 -0.28 9.00
C GLY A 7 -17.15 -0.37 7.49
N ARG A 8 -16.17 0.36 6.95
CA ARG A 8 -15.87 0.42 5.51
C ARG A 8 -14.73 -0.52 5.13
N GLY A 9 -14.88 -1.80 5.46
CA GLY A 9 -13.86 -2.84 5.19
C GLY A 9 -13.51 -2.96 3.71
N GLY A 10 -14.51 -3.02 2.82
CA GLY A 10 -14.29 -3.11 1.37
C GLY A 10 -13.49 -1.92 0.81
N ARG A 11 -13.78 -0.70 1.27
CA ARG A 11 -13.05 0.51 0.86
C ARG A 11 -11.63 0.55 1.42
N ALA A 12 -11.37 -0.08 2.56
CA ALA A 12 -10.01 -0.22 3.09
C ALA A 12 -9.18 -1.18 2.21
N PHE A 13 -9.78 -2.28 1.77
CA PHE A 13 -9.13 -3.22 0.84
C PHE A 13 -8.90 -2.60 -0.54
N GLU A 14 -9.84 -1.81 -1.06
CA GLU A 14 -9.67 -1.10 -2.33
C GLU A 14 -8.45 -0.14 -2.30
N VAL A 15 -8.28 0.60 -1.20
CA VAL A 15 -7.11 1.48 -1.03
C VAL A 15 -5.83 0.67 -0.95
N TYR A 16 -5.83 -0.44 -0.22
CA TYR A 16 -4.67 -1.33 -0.11
C TYR A 16 -4.25 -1.87 -1.49
N ARG A 17 -5.20 -2.32 -2.31
CA ARG A 17 -4.92 -2.81 -3.67
C ARG A 17 -4.28 -1.76 -4.57
N LYS A 18 -4.66 -0.48 -4.42
CA LYS A 18 -4.08 0.63 -5.22
C LYS A 18 -2.62 0.94 -4.89
N THR A 19 -2.14 0.50 -3.72
CA THR A 19 -0.77 0.80 -3.24
C THR A 19 0.11 -0.44 -3.13
N CYS A 20 -0.48 -1.64 -3.20
CA CYS A 20 0.24 -2.90 -2.99
C CYS A 20 0.99 -3.30 -4.27
N PRO A 21 2.32 -3.52 -4.21
CA PRO A 21 3.17 -3.79 -5.38
C PRO A 21 2.66 -4.95 -6.24
N ALA A 22 2.19 -6.04 -5.61
CA ALA A 22 1.68 -7.20 -6.31
C ALA A 22 0.46 -6.90 -7.20
N TYR A 23 -0.32 -5.86 -6.90
CA TYR A 23 -1.44 -5.43 -7.74
C TYR A 23 -1.05 -4.37 -8.77
N LEU A 24 0.18 -3.87 -8.71
CA LEU A 24 0.75 -2.89 -9.63
C LEU A 24 1.73 -3.53 -10.62
N GLU A 25 1.93 -4.85 -10.54
CA GLU A 25 2.81 -5.61 -11.45
C GLU A 25 2.42 -5.44 -12.93
N GLU A 26 1.12 -5.45 -13.23
CA GLU A 26 0.60 -5.22 -14.59
C GLU A 26 0.93 -3.83 -15.16
N ILE A 27 1.21 -2.84 -14.29
CA ILE A 27 1.56 -1.47 -14.68
C ILE A 27 3.01 -1.12 -14.35
N SER A 28 3.89 -2.12 -14.28
CA SER A 28 5.31 -1.95 -13.95
C SER A 28 6.02 -0.92 -14.86
N GLU A 29 5.62 -0.79 -16.13
CA GLU A 29 6.15 0.23 -17.05
C GLU A 29 5.88 1.68 -16.61
N ILE A 30 4.73 1.90 -15.95
CA ILE A 30 4.35 3.20 -15.38
C ILE A 30 4.98 3.36 -13.99
N HIS A 31 4.97 2.30 -13.18
CA HIS A 31 5.46 2.33 -11.81
C HIS A 31 6.98 2.48 -11.72
N ARG A 32 7.72 1.92 -12.69
CA ARG A 32 9.19 2.02 -12.88
C ARG A 32 10.05 1.53 -11.71
N THR A 33 9.45 1.03 -10.64
CA THR A 33 10.10 0.43 -9.48
C THR A 33 9.64 -1.01 -9.33
N GLU A 34 10.36 -1.77 -8.52
CA GLU A 34 10.22 -3.23 -8.47
C GLU A 34 8.83 -3.67 -7.97
N PRO A 35 8.13 -4.58 -8.68
CA PRO A 35 6.72 -4.92 -8.40
C PRO A 35 6.51 -5.79 -7.15
N TYR A 36 7.54 -6.02 -6.36
CA TYR A 36 7.51 -6.87 -5.17
C TYR A 36 7.85 -6.12 -3.86
N VAL A 37 8.28 -4.86 -3.93
CA VAL A 37 8.56 -4.02 -2.75
C VAL A 37 7.80 -2.71 -2.79
N TYR A 38 7.51 -2.15 -1.63
CA TYR A 38 6.90 -0.83 -1.53
C TYR A 38 7.91 0.28 -1.85
N SER A 39 7.42 1.31 -2.52
CA SER A 39 8.13 2.57 -2.75
C SER A 39 7.68 3.65 -1.78
N GLN A 40 8.58 4.58 -1.45
CA GLN A 40 8.28 5.67 -0.52
C GLN A 40 7.22 6.63 -1.09
N MET A 41 7.26 6.88 -2.40
CA MET A 41 6.39 7.86 -3.05
C MET A 41 6.02 7.41 -4.47
N ILE A 42 4.77 7.69 -4.85
CA ILE A 42 4.26 7.55 -6.21
C ILE A 42 3.82 8.94 -6.66
N ALA A 43 4.23 9.33 -7.86
CA ALA A 43 3.89 10.62 -8.43
C ALA A 43 2.36 10.80 -8.54
N GLY A 44 1.85 11.83 -7.87
CA GLY A 44 0.43 12.19 -7.85
C GLY A 44 -0.06 12.77 -9.18
N ARG A 45 -1.39 12.96 -9.30
CA ARG A 45 -2.08 13.36 -10.55
C ARG A 45 -1.50 14.61 -11.21
N ASP A 46 -1.03 15.55 -10.41
CA ASP A 46 -0.53 16.84 -10.89
C ASP A 46 0.94 16.79 -11.34
N ALA A 47 1.61 15.64 -11.19
CA ALA A 47 2.99 15.47 -11.61
C ALA A 47 3.05 15.12 -13.11
N PRO A 48 4.05 15.65 -13.86
CA PRO A 48 4.25 15.32 -15.28
C PRO A 48 4.47 13.83 -15.56
N ARG A 49 4.87 13.07 -14.53
CA ARG A 49 5.15 11.64 -14.59
C ARG A 49 4.23 10.88 -13.65
N PHE A 50 2.92 11.08 -13.80
CA PHE A 50 1.91 10.43 -12.98
C PHE A 50 2.12 8.91 -12.92
N GLY A 51 2.10 8.34 -11.71
CA GLY A 51 2.26 6.91 -11.49
C GLY A 51 3.70 6.41 -11.33
N GLU A 52 4.72 7.21 -11.67
CA GLU A 52 6.13 6.84 -11.46
C GLU A 52 6.44 6.79 -9.96
N ALA A 53 6.94 5.65 -9.48
CA ALA A 53 7.39 5.48 -8.10
C ALA A 53 8.86 5.85 -7.95
N LYS A 54 9.22 6.31 -6.73
CA LYS A 54 10.57 6.69 -6.35
C LYS A 54 10.90 6.17 -4.95
N ASN A 55 12.18 5.93 -4.72
CA ASN A 55 12.76 5.45 -3.46
C ASN A 55 12.12 4.11 -3.00
N SER A 56 12.39 3.05 -3.76
CA SER A 56 12.00 1.68 -3.41
C SER A 56 12.81 1.15 -2.22
N TRP A 57 12.34 0.04 -1.64
CA TRP A 57 12.93 -0.68 -0.50
C TRP A 57 12.85 0.01 0.86
N LEU A 58 13.65 1.05 1.08
CA LEU A 58 13.91 1.61 2.41
C LEU A 58 12.83 2.61 2.81
N THR A 59 11.63 2.09 3.06
CA THR A 59 10.48 2.90 3.44
C THR A 59 9.67 2.27 4.57
N GLY A 60 9.24 3.11 5.51
CA GLY A 60 8.29 2.72 6.56
C GLY A 60 6.94 2.24 6.00
N THR A 61 6.64 2.49 4.72
CA THR A 61 5.44 1.97 4.05
C THR A 61 5.33 0.46 4.14
N ALA A 62 6.45 -0.28 4.12
CA ALA A 62 6.43 -1.73 4.30
C ALA A 62 5.93 -2.14 5.70
N ALA A 63 6.47 -1.53 6.75
CA ALA A 63 6.07 -1.81 8.14
C ALA A 63 4.60 -1.42 8.40
N TRP A 64 4.19 -0.23 7.95
CA TRP A 64 2.80 0.24 8.10
C TRP A 64 1.81 -0.60 7.30
N SER A 65 2.16 -1.04 6.09
CA SER A 65 1.29 -1.89 5.27
C SER A 65 1.13 -3.27 5.89
N PHE A 66 2.20 -3.87 6.42
CA PHE A 66 2.10 -5.15 7.13
C PHE A 66 1.23 -5.04 8.39
N TYR A 67 1.42 -3.98 9.18
CA TYR A 67 0.61 -3.70 10.37
C TYR A 67 -0.87 -3.50 10.03
N ASP A 68 -1.18 -2.69 9.01
CA ASP A 68 -2.56 -2.45 8.55
C ASP A 68 -3.20 -3.72 7.99
N VAL A 69 -2.49 -4.53 7.19
CA VAL A 69 -3.03 -5.76 6.60
C VAL A 69 -3.29 -6.83 7.66
N SER A 70 -2.28 -7.18 8.46
CA SER A 70 -2.39 -8.24 9.47
C SER A 70 -3.44 -7.91 10.52
N GLN A 71 -3.29 -6.77 11.18
CA GLN A 71 -4.10 -6.44 12.35
C GLN A 71 -5.44 -5.79 11.99
N TYR A 72 -5.51 -5.10 10.85
CA TYR A 72 -6.68 -4.29 10.49
C TYR A 72 -7.27 -4.63 9.15
N LEU A 73 -6.80 -5.60 8.37
CA LEU A 73 -7.53 -6.08 7.18
C LEU A 73 -7.95 -7.53 7.38
N LEU A 74 -7.03 -8.37 7.83
CA LEU A 74 -7.29 -9.74 8.28
C LEU A 74 -7.90 -9.76 9.68
N GLY A 75 -7.47 -8.85 10.56
CA GLY A 75 -8.00 -8.76 11.93
C GLY A 75 -7.24 -9.65 12.93
N ILE A 76 -6.08 -10.16 12.54
CA ILE A 76 -5.23 -11.01 13.38
C ILE A 76 -4.29 -10.08 14.15
N ARG A 77 -4.59 -9.87 15.43
CA ARG A 77 -3.83 -8.98 16.31
C ARG A 77 -3.53 -9.69 17.62
N PRO A 78 -2.25 -9.77 18.05
CA PRO A 78 -1.92 -10.28 19.36
C PRO A 78 -2.49 -9.35 20.44
N LEU A 79 -3.07 -9.96 21.47
CA LEU A 79 -3.49 -9.32 22.71
C LEU A 79 -2.49 -9.73 23.81
N PHE A 80 -2.50 -9.02 24.93
CA PHE A 80 -1.57 -9.28 26.03
C PHE A 80 -1.98 -10.44 26.94
N ASP A 81 -3.21 -10.95 26.79
CA ASP A 81 -3.75 -12.11 27.52
C ASP A 81 -3.35 -13.45 26.89
#